data_AF-A0A1G9XFL9-F1
#
_entry.id   AF-A0A1G9XFL9-F1
#
_cell.length_a   1.000
_cell.length_b   1.000
_cell.length_c   1.000
_cell.angle_alpha   90.00
_cell.angle_beta   90.00
_cell.angle_gamma   90.00
#
_symmetry.space_group_name_H-M   'P 1'
#
loop_
_entity.id
_entity.type
_entity.pdbx_description
1 polymer ?
#
loop_
_entity_poly.entity_id
_entity_poly.type
_entity_poly.pdbx_seq_one_letter_code
_entity_poly.pdbx_strand_id
1 'polypeptide(L)'
;MSTSPVTLMVARRVAQGRYEDLMAWLREGEQLATDFPGYLGSGVLAPPPNDDEFQIIFRFADEKTLHAWEFSASRSAWLSRGSELFADPSEHRVSGIDGWFGAAGARPPRWKQAVAIWLAFFPVSLLFNVVLGPLLNELDLAPRVLVSTLALTPLMVYWFIPLSTHLLANWLHPTPPPRKAAEAAV
;
A
#
# COMPACT_ATOMS: atom_id res chain seq x y z
N MET A 1 26.56 -5.26 -14.50
CA MET A 1 25.54 -4.27 -14.11
C MET A 1 24.58 -4.97 -13.18
N SER A 2 24.46 -4.51 -11.93
CA SER A 2 23.61 -5.14 -10.93
C SER A 2 22.16 -4.79 -11.23
N THR A 3 21.43 -5.65 -11.92
CA THR A 3 20.00 -5.47 -12.14
C THR A 3 19.24 -5.81 -10.85
N SER A 4 18.32 -4.93 -10.44
CA SER A 4 17.46 -5.18 -9.29
C SER A 4 16.31 -6.10 -9.69
N PRO A 5 16.05 -7.19 -8.95
CA PRO A 5 14.90 -8.05 -9.20
C PRO A 5 13.59 -7.27 -9.17
N VAL A 6 12.70 -7.59 -10.10
CA VAL A 6 11.38 -6.99 -10.22
C VAL A 6 10.33 -8.02 -9.87
N THR A 7 9.30 -7.59 -9.15
CA THR A 7 8.14 -8.41 -8.79
C THR A 7 6.91 -7.82 -9.45
N LEU A 8 6.17 -8.63 -10.20
CA LEU A 8 4.85 -8.32 -10.69
C LEU A 8 3.83 -8.98 -9.77
N MET A 9 2.99 -8.18 -9.13
CA MET A 9 1.82 -8.66 -8.41
C MET A 9 0.55 -8.33 -9.21
N VAL A 10 -0.41 -9.26 -9.23
CA VAL A 10 -1.70 -9.14 -9.90
C VAL A 10 -2.77 -9.62 -8.93
N ALA A 11 -3.60 -8.70 -8.44
CA ALA A 11 -4.78 -9.05 -7.64
C ALA A 11 -5.98 -9.28 -8.56
N ARG A 12 -6.73 -10.37 -8.37
CA ARG A 12 -7.96 -10.68 -9.12
C ARG A 12 -8.99 -11.37 -8.26
N ARG A 13 -10.26 -10.99 -8.40
CA ARG A 13 -11.39 -11.65 -7.74
C ARG A 13 -11.93 -12.80 -8.58
N VAL A 14 -12.04 -13.97 -7.96
CA VAL A 14 -12.43 -15.22 -8.63
C VAL A 14 -13.93 -15.44 -8.51
N ALA A 15 -14.54 -16.01 -9.55
CA ALA A 15 -15.95 -16.37 -9.51
C ALA A 15 -16.20 -17.53 -8.52
N GLN A 16 -17.34 -17.48 -7.82
CA GLN A 16 -17.70 -18.52 -6.84
C GLN A 16 -17.72 -19.91 -7.48
N GLY A 17 -17.14 -20.91 -6.79
CA GLY A 17 -17.13 -22.30 -7.24
C GLY A 17 -16.08 -22.65 -8.32
N ARG A 18 -15.27 -21.69 -8.78
CA ARG A 18 -14.24 -21.90 -9.82
C ARG A 18 -12.81 -22.09 -9.31
N TYR A 19 -12.65 -22.45 -8.04
CA TYR A 19 -11.34 -22.57 -7.40
C TYR A 19 -10.45 -23.64 -8.06
N GLU A 20 -11.01 -24.80 -8.43
CA GLU A 20 -10.23 -25.86 -9.07
C GLU A 20 -9.71 -25.45 -10.45
N ASP A 21 -10.55 -24.82 -11.26
CA ASP A 21 -10.17 -24.28 -12.57
C ASP A 21 -9.10 -23.19 -12.44
N LEU A 22 -9.24 -22.31 -11.43
CA LEU A 22 -8.25 -21.28 -11.13
C LEU A 22 -6.90 -21.92 -10.80
N MET A 23 -6.87 -22.93 -9.93
CA MET A 23 -5.63 -23.59 -9.55
C MET A 23 -4.97 -24.32 -10.74
N ALA A 24 -5.76 -24.89 -11.65
CA ALA A 24 -5.25 -25.46 -12.90
C ALA A 24 -4.66 -24.39 -13.82
N TRP A 25 -5.37 -23.27 -13.99
CA TRP A 25 -4.93 -22.14 -14.78
C TRP A 25 -3.66 -21.48 -14.21
N LEU A 26 -3.54 -21.37 -12.89
CA LEU A 26 -2.35 -20.84 -12.21
C LEU A 26 -1.13 -21.73 -12.43
N ARG A 27 -1.28 -23.06 -12.31
CA ARG A 27 -0.19 -24.01 -12.59
C ARG A 27 0.30 -23.92 -14.03
N GLU A 28 -0.60 -23.72 -14.98
CA GLU A 28 -0.22 -23.51 -16.38
C GLU A 28 0.58 -22.20 -16.54
N GLY A 29 0.15 -21.12 -15.90
CA GLY A 29 0.86 -19.84 -15.92
C GLY A 29 2.26 -19.91 -15.31
N GLU A 30 2.40 -20.63 -14.20
CA GLU A 30 3.69 -20.88 -13.55
C GLU A 30 4.64 -21.67 -14.46
N GLN A 31 4.15 -22.73 -15.12
CA GLN A 31 4.93 -23.51 -16.08
C GLN A 31 5.41 -22.62 -17.24
N LEU A 32 4.52 -21.82 -17.82
CA LEU A 32 4.86 -20.89 -18.89
C LEU A 32 5.89 -19.84 -18.46
N ALA A 33 5.82 -19.35 -17.22
CA ALA A 33 6.78 -18.39 -16.70
C ALA A 33 8.16 -19.00 -16.43
N THR A 34 8.22 -20.28 -16.07
CA THR A 34 9.47 -21.00 -15.79
C THR A 34 10.39 -21.08 -17.02
N ASP A 35 9.82 -21.12 -18.23
CA ASP A 35 10.58 -21.18 -19.48
C ASP A 35 11.20 -19.84 -19.88
N PHE A 36 10.88 -18.73 -19.19
CA PHE A 36 11.38 -17.40 -19.55
C PHE A 36 12.71 -17.08 -18.88
N PRO A 37 13.67 -16.49 -19.62
CA PRO A 37 14.93 -16.03 -19.04
C PRO A 37 14.68 -15.05 -17.89
N GLY A 38 15.42 -15.25 -16.78
CA GLY A 38 15.35 -14.36 -15.62
C GLY A 38 14.19 -14.64 -14.67
N TYR A 39 13.38 -15.68 -14.87
CA TYR A 39 12.38 -16.11 -13.88
C TYR A 39 13.05 -16.52 -12.55
N LEU A 40 12.57 -15.95 -11.45
CA LEU A 40 13.06 -16.21 -10.09
C LEU A 40 12.04 -16.93 -9.21
N GLY A 41 10.81 -17.09 -9.69
CA GLY A 41 9.72 -17.75 -8.95
C GLY A 41 8.38 -17.05 -9.12
N SER A 42 7.32 -17.78 -8.78
CA SER A 42 5.96 -17.28 -8.71
C SER A 42 5.26 -17.84 -7.46
N GLY A 43 4.14 -17.24 -7.10
CA GLY A 43 3.37 -17.67 -5.94
C GLY A 43 1.98 -17.09 -5.96
N VAL A 44 1.08 -17.71 -5.19
CA VAL A 44 -0.32 -17.29 -5.08
C VAL A 44 -0.68 -17.21 -3.62
N LEU A 45 -1.20 -16.06 -3.19
CA LEU A 45 -1.78 -15.91 -1.86
C LEU A 45 -3.29 -16.05 -1.98
N ALA A 46 -3.83 -16.99 -1.22
CA ALA A 46 -5.26 -17.15 -1.06
C ALA A 46 -5.84 -15.99 -0.23
N PRO A 47 -7.09 -15.58 -0.53
CA PRO A 47 -7.76 -14.57 0.26
C PRO A 47 -8.02 -15.04 1.71
N PRO A 48 -8.24 -14.09 2.65
CA PRO A 48 -8.72 -14.40 3.99
C PRO A 48 -10.14 -15.01 3.95
N PRO A 49 -10.59 -15.69 5.01
CA PRO A 49 -11.96 -16.19 5.11
C PRO A 49 -12.96 -15.02 4.95
N ASN A 50 -13.85 -15.09 3.95
CA ASN A 50 -14.81 -14.06 3.51
C ASN A 50 -14.35 -13.07 2.43
N ASP A 51 -13.20 -13.27 1.78
CA ASP A 51 -12.83 -12.57 0.55
C ASP A 51 -12.53 -13.58 -0.57
N ASP A 52 -12.61 -13.12 -1.81
CA ASP A 52 -12.41 -13.91 -3.02
C ASP A 52 -11.28 -13.31 -3.91
N GLU A 53 -10.50 -12.37 -3.37
CA GLU A 53 -9.39 -11.72 -4.06
C GLU A 53 -8.07 -12.50 -3.90
N PHE A 54 -7.64 -13.12 -4.99
CA PHE A 54 -6.36 -13.84 -5.07
C PHE A 54 -5.25 -12.89 -5.50
N GLN A 55 -4.10 -13.00 -4.85
CA GLN A 55 -2.90 -12.26 -5.26
C GLN A 55 -1.93 -13.21 -5.94
N ILE A 56 -1.66 -12.97 -7.21
CA ILE A 56 -0.75 -13.75 -8.05
C ILE A 56 0.55 -12.96 -8.18
N ILE A 57 1.67 -13.61 -7.92
CA ILE A 57 2.99 -12.98 -7.86
C ILE A 57 3.92 -13.67 -8.86
N PHE A 58 4.61 -12.89 -9.68
CA PHE A 58 5.72 -13.34 -10.53
C PHE A 58 6.96 -12.51 -10.23
N ARG A 59 8.13 -13.15 -10.17
CA ARG A 59 9.40 -12.46 -9.89
C ARG A 59 10.42 -12.75 -10.99
N PHE A 60 11.07 -11.68 -11.45
CA PHE A 60 12.10 -11.72 -12.48
C PHE A 60 13.39 -11.03 -12.04
N ALA A 61 14.50 -11.37 -12.68
CA ALA A 61 15.83 -10.84 -12.41
C ALA A 61 15.95 -9.34 -12.74
N ASP A 62 15.19 -8.85 -13.73
CA ASP A 62 15.19 -7.45 -14.15
C ASP A 62 13.90 -7.06 -14.89
N GLU A 63 13.72 -5.76 -15.13
CA GLU A 63 12.55 -5.22 -15.84
C GLU A 63 12.46 -5.70 -17.30
N LYS A 64 13.60 -5.95 -17.94
CA LYS A 64 13.64 -6.36 -19.36
C LYS A 64 13.11 -7.78 -19.55
N THR A 65 13.48 -8.68 -18.65
CA THR A 65 13.02 -10.07 -18.62
C THR A 65 11.55 -10.16 -18.23
N LEU A 66 11.10 -9.35 -17.25
CA LEU A 66 9.68 -9.20 -16.95
C LEU A 66 8.88 -8.71 -18.17
N HIS A 67 9.35 -7.65 -18.83
CA HIS A 67 8.67 -7.08 -20.00
C HIS A 67 8.62 -8.09 -21.16
N ALA A 68 9.68 -8.88 -21.38
CA ALA A 68 9.67 -9.93 -22.39
C ALA A 68 8.59 -10.99 -22.15
N TRP A 69 8.37 -11.39 -20.89
CA TRP A 69 7.30 -12.29 -20.50
C TRP A 69 5.92 -11.63 -20.57
N GLU A 70 5.79 -10.40 -20.08
CA GLU A 70 4.53 -9.65 -20.01
C GLU A 70 3.88 -9.47 -21.40
N PHE A 71 4.70 -9.21 -22.42
CA PHE A 71 4.26 -9.00 -23.80
C PHE A 71 4.39 -10.26 -24.68
N SER A 72 4.61 -11.43 -24.08
CA SER A 72 4.73 -12.67 -24.82
C SER A 72 3.39 -13.17 -25.37
N ALA A 73 3.46 -13.86 -26.52
CA ALA A 73 2.31 -14.53 -27.10
C ALA A 73 1.79 -15.66 -26.20
N SER A 74 2.68 -16.35 -25.49
CA SER A 74 2.33 -17.40 -24.52
C SER A 74 1.51 -16.85 -23.36
N ARG A 75 1.94 -15.73 -22.74
CA ARG A 75 1.15 -15.07 -21.69
C ARG A 75 -0.19 -14.58 -22.22
N SER A 76 -0.22 -13.99 -23.41
CA SER A 76 -1.46 -13.48 -24.02
C SER A 76 -2.48 -14.61 -24.25
N ALA A 77 -2.04 -15.76 -24.76
CA ALA A 77 -2.88 -16.95 -24.95
C ALA A 77 -3.32 -17.58 -23.62
N TRP A 78 -2.47 -17.57 -22.60
CA TRP A 78 -2.83 -18.04 -21.26
C TRP A 78 -3.86 -17.13 -20.59
N LEU A 79 -3.69 -15.81 -20.66
CA LEU A 79 -4.62 -14.84 -20.12
C LEU A 79 -6.00 -14.91 -20.79
N SER A 80 -6.07 -15.16 -22.11
CA SER A 80 -7.34 -15.26 -22.82
C SER A 80 -8.17 -16.46 -22.34
N ARG A 81 -7.53 -17.61 -22.10
CA ARG A 81 -8.17 -18.80 -21.51
C ARG A 81 -8.67 -18.59 -20.08
N GLY A 82 -8.09 -17.64 -19.36
CA GLY A 82 -8.48 -17.31 -17.99
C GLY A 82 -9.51 -16.19 -17.85
N SER A 83 -9.94 -15.59 -18.96
CA SER A 83 -10.82 -14.40 -18.93
C SER A 83 -12.16 -14.66 -18.23
N GLU A 84 -12.70 -15.88 -18.31
CA GLU A 84 -13.96 -16.27 -17.68
C GLU A 84 -13.82 -16.68 -16.19
N LEU A 85 -12.61 -16.81 -15.66
CA LEU A 85 -12.36 -17.21 -14.25
C LEU A 85 -12.60 -16.08 -13.26
N PHE A 86 -12.53 -14.84 -13.72
CA PHE A 86 -12.50 -13.66 -12.87
C PHE A 86 -13.81 -12.88 -12.98
N ALA A 87 -14.35 -12.48 -11.82
CA ALA A 87 -15.60 -11.74 -11.75
C ALA A 87 -15.43 -10.22 -12.03
N ASP A 88 -14.19 -9.73 -12.05
CA ASP A 88 -13.86 -8.31 -12.17
C ASP A 88 -12.54 -8.08 -12.92
N PRO A 89 -12.43 -7.12 -13.86
CA PRO A 89 -11.18 -6.81 -14.56
C PRO A 89 -10.12 -6.07 -13.74
N SER A 90 -10.29 -5.91 -12.42
CA SER A 90 -9.43 -5.04 -11.61
C SER A 90 -8.02 -5.62 -11.41
N GLU A 91 -7.12 -5.33 -12.34
CA GLU A 91 -5.71 -5.71 -12.26
C GLU A 91 -4.91 -4.63 -11.50
N HIS A 92 -4.49 -4.94 -10.28
CA HIS A 92 -3.57 -4.10 -9.53
C HIS A 92 -2.13 -4.57 -9.72
N ARG A 93 -1.39 -3.84 -10.55
CA ARG A 93 0.05 -4.06 -10.79
C ARG A 93 0.88 -3.31 -9.75
N VAL A 94 1.78 -4.01 -9.08
CA VAL A 94 2.80 -3.39 -8.24
C VAL A 94 4.18 -3.92 -8.62
N SER A 95 5.16 -3.01 -8.70
CA SER A 95 6.57 -3.32 -9.02
C SER A 95 7.45 -3.06 -7.80
N GLY A 96 8.21 -4.08 -7.38
CA GLY A 96 9.18 -4.01 -6.28
C GLY A 96 8.65 -4.38 -4.88
N ILE A 97 9.55 -4.32 -3.88
CA ILE A 97 9.24 -4.69 -2.48
C ILE A 97 8.27 -3.73 -1.79
N ASP A 98 8.08 -2.52 -2.33
CA ASP A 98 7.13 -1.54 -1.79
C ASP A 98 5.67 -2.02 -1.91
N GLY A 99 5.38 -2.97 -2.80
CA GLY A 99 4.04 -3.54 -2.98
C GLY A 99 3.71 -4.78 -2.17
N TRP A 100 4.72 -5.47 -1.65
CA TRP A 100 4.58 -6.77 -0.97
C TRP A 100 3.84 -6.65 0.37
N PHE A 101 3.88 -5.47 0.98
CA PHE A 101 3.10 -5.12 2.17
C PHE A 101 1.95 -4.21 1.74
N GLY A 102 0.73 -4.74 1.81
CA GLY A 102 -0.49 -4.17 1.23
C GLY A 102 -0.62 -2.65 1.28
N ALA A 103 -1.15 -2.08 0.20
CA ALA A 103 -1.57 -0.69 0.10
C ALA A 103 -0.51 0.37 0.51
N ALA A 104 0.78 0.17 0.25
CA ALA A 104 1.72 1.28 0.21
C ALA A 104 1.46 2.26 -0.97
N GLY A 105 0.41 2.02 -1.77
CA GLY A 105 0.01 2.79 -2.95
C GLY A 105 -0.63 4.16 -2.68
N ALA A 106 -0.76 4.59 -1.44
CA ALA A 106 -1.21 5.95 -1.13
C ALA A 106 -0.43 6.53 0.05
N ARG A 107 0.91 6.63 -0.06
CA ARG A 107 1.58 7.67 0.72
C ARG A 107 0.88 8.98 0.39
N PRO A 108 0.25 9.65 1.37
CA PRO A 108 -0.46 10.88 1.08
C PRO A 108 0.52 11.86 0.43
N PRO A 109 0.05 12.71 -0.50
CA PRO A 109 0.85 13.78 -1.05
C PRO A 109 1.58 14.51 0.06
N ARG A 110 2.89 14.77 -0.11
CA ARG A 110 3.75 15.34 0.95
C ARG A 110 3.18 16.64 1.54
N TRP A 111 2.44 17.41 0.74
CA TRP A 111 1.75 18.62 1.21
C TRP A 111 0.59 18.33 2.17
N LYS A 112 -0.19 17.26 1.96
CA LYS A 112 -1.25 16.83 2.87
C LYS A 112 -0.66 16.37 4.19
N GLN A 113 0.44 15.62 4.14
CA GLN A 113 1.19 15.21 5.32
C GLN A 113 1.79 16.41 6.07
N ALA A 114 2.31 17.42 5.37
CA ALA A 114 2.83 18.65 5.98
C ALA A 114 1.73 19.47 6.67
N VAL A 115 0.58 19.68 6.00
CA VAL A 115 -0.57 20.40 6.56
C VAL A 115 -1.14 19.66 7.77
N ALA A 116 -1.23 18.33 7.69
CA ALA A 116 -1.65 17.46 8.78
C ALA A 116 -0.78 17.59 10.04
N ILE A 117 0.54 17.47 9.86
CA ILE A 117 1.52 17.64 10.94
C ILE A 117 1.40 19.05 11.52
N TRP A 118 1.30 20.08 10.66
CA TRP A 118 1.16 21.46 11.10
C TRP A 118 -0.12 21.70 11.91
N LEU A 119 -1.26 21.20 11.45
CA LEU A 119 -2.55 21.34 12.13
C LEU A 119 -2.56 20.68 13.51
N ALA A 120 -1.83 19.57 13.67
CA ALA A 120 -1.68 18.91 14.97
C ALA A 120 -0.64 19.60 15.87
N PHE A 121 0.47 20.07 15.28
CA PHE A 121 1.59 20.66 16.03
C PHE A 121 1.30 22.09 16.50
N PHE A 122 0.70 22.92 15.63
CA PHE A 122 0.42 24.32 15.89
C PHE A 122 -0.43 24.57 17.16
N PRO A 123 -1.61 23.93 17.37
CA PRO A 123 -2.44 24.21 18.53
C PRO A 123 -1.78 23.75 19.84
N VAL A 124 -1.03 22.64 19.81
CA VAL A 124 -0.28 22.15 20.96
C VAL A 124 0.87 23.11 21.30
N SER A 125 1.61 23.56 20.30
CA SER A 125 2.67 24.56 20.46
C SER A 125 2.12 25.91 20.96
N LEU A 126 0.97 26.34 20.44
CA LEU A 126 0.29 27.56 20.88
C LEU A 126 -0.16 27.45 22.33
N LEU A 127 -0.83 26.36 22.71
CA LEU A 127 -1.29 26.13 24.07
C LEU A 127 -0.10 26.07 25.05
N PHE A 128 0.97 25.38 24.65
CA PHE A 128 2.22 25.35 25.41
C PHE A 128 2.77 26.76 25.65
N ASN A 129 2.88 27.58 24.60
CA ASN A 129 3.36 28.96 24.72
C ASN A 129 2.42 29.86 25.54
N VAL A 130 1.10 29.67 25.46
CA VAL A 130 0.15 30.48 26.24
C VAL A 130 0.15 30.10 27.72
N VAL A 131 0.20 28.80 28.04
CA VAL A 131 0.13 28.31 29.42
C VAL A 131 1.47 28.46 30.13
N LEU A 132 2.57 28.06 29.48
CA LEU A 132 3.91 28.09 30.07
C LEU A 132 4.66 29.37 29.76
N GLY A 133 4.28 30.15 28.73
CA GLY A 133 4.96 31.41 28.39
C GLY A 133 5.06 32.41 29.54
N PRO A 134 3.99 32.66 30.33
CA PRO A 134 4.08 33.54 31.51
C PRO A 134 5.09 33.02 32.54
N LEU A 135 5.11 31.71 32.80
CA LEU A 135 6.01 31.06 33.76
C LEU A 135 7.47 31.02 33.27
N LEU A 136 7.65 30.80 31.97
CA LEU A 136 8.94 30.69 31.30
C LEU A 136 9.58 32.06 31.09
N ASN A 137 8.78 33.13 30.99
CA ASN A 137 9.27 34.48 30.75
C ASN A 137 10.06 35.09 31.92
N GLU A 138 9.92 34.54 33.13
CA GLU A 138 10.70 34.95 34.30
C GLU A 138 12.07 34.26 34.37
N LEU A 139 12.32 33.24 33.55
CA LEU A 139 13.56 32.47 33.53
C LEU A 139 14.53 33.00 32.46
N ASP A 140 15.82 32.98 32.76
CA ASP A 140 16.90 33.21 31.81
C ASP A 140 16.88 32.18 30.65
N LEU A 141 17.56 32.51 29.54
CA LEU A 141 17.49 31.74 28.29
C LEU A 141 17.78 30.24 28.47
N ALA A 142 18.83 29.89 29.23
CA ALA A 142 19.25 28.50 29.43
C ALA A 142 18.22 27.64 30.20
N PRO A 143 17.76 28.02 31.42
CA PRO A 143 16.74 27.27 32.14
C PRO A 143 15.39 27.27 31.42
N ARG A 144 15.05 28.36 30.71
CA ARG A 144 13.86 28.43 29.88
C ARG A 144 13.85 27.35 28.80
N VAL A 145 14.93 27.23 28.02
CA VAL A 145 15.04 26.22 26.96
C VAL A 145 15.05 24.81 27.54
N LEU A 146 15.74 24.60 28.67
CA LEU A 146 15.78 23.30 29.36
C LEU A 146 14.39 22.85 29.82
N VAL A 147 13.66 23.69 30.55
CA VAL A 147 12.28 23.37 30.99
C VAL A 147 11.36 23.18 29.78
N SER A 148 11.53 24.02 28.76
CA SER A 148 10.70 23.95 27.55
C SER A 148 10.87 22.61 26.84
N THR A 149 12.12 22.19 26.61
CA THR A 149 12.43 20.92 25.95
C THR A 149 12.05 19.71 26.79
N LEU A 150 12.24 19.77 28.12
CA LEU A 150 11.86 18.69 29.03
C LEU A 150 10.33 18.50 29.09
N ALA A 151 9.55 19.58 28.97
CA ALA A 151 8.10 19.53 28.98
C ALA A 151 7.50 19.18 27.60
N LEU A 152 8.07 19.72 26.52
CA LEU A 152 7.58 19.51 25.15
C LEU A 152 7.84 18.08 24.65
N THR A 153 8.95 17.46 25.04
CA THR A 153 9.31 16.10 24.61
C THR A 153 8.25 15.05 24.99
N PRO A 154 7.83 14.89 26.26
CA PRO A 154 6.78 13.94 26.62
C PRO A 154 5.42 14.33 26.04
N LEU A 155 5.11 15.62 25.92
CA LEU A 155 3.89 16.11 25.29
C LEU A 155 3.78 15.63 23.83
N MET A 156 4.89 15.71 23.08
CA MET A 156 4.96 15.21 21.71
C MET A 156 4.86 13.68 21.65
N VAL A 157 5.56 12.95 22.51
CA VAL A 157 5.54 11.48 22.46
C VAL A 157 4.17 10.93 22.86
N TYR A 158 3.60 11.41 23.95
CA TYR A 158 2.38 10.82 24.52
C TYR A 158 1.09 11.41 23.97
N TRP A 159 1.11 12.63 23.44
CA TRP A 159 -0.12 13.27 22.94
C TRP A 159 -0.14 13.44 21.43
N PHE A 160 0.97 13.86 20.82
CA PHE A 160 0.99 14.13 19.37
C PHE A 160 0.93 12.84 18.54
N ILE A 161 1.69 11.79 18.91
CA ILE A 161 1.67 10.51 18.19
C ILE A 161 0.25 9.91 18.13
N PRO A 162 -0.48 9.71 19.24
CA PRO A 162 -1.83 9.11 19.19
C PRO A 162 -2.88 10.02 18.54
N LEU A 163 -2.77 11.34 18.70
CA LEU A 163 -3.73 12.26 18.10
C LEU A 163 -3.55 12.37 16.58
N SER A 164 -2.29 12.38 16.13
CA SER A 164 -1.91 12.36 14.71
C SER A 164 -2.46 11.10 14.05
N THR A 165 -2.18 9.91 14.60
CA THR A 165 -2.69 8.66 14.01
C THR A 165 -4.21 8.60 13.99
N HIS A 166 -4.90 9.07 15.03
CA HIS A 166 -6.37 9.02 15.09
C HIS A 166 -7.06 10.03 14.13
N LEU A 167 -6.59 11.27 14.06
CA LEU A 167 -7.20 12.31 13.21
C LEU A 167 -6.86 12.13 11.73
N LEU A 168 -5.69 11.56 11.44
CA LEU A 168 -5.17 11.45 10.08
C LEU A 168 -5.47 10.11 9.43
N ALA A 169 -5.72 9.04 10.20
CA ALA A 169 -6.10 7.75 9.63
C ALA A 169 -7.32 7.85 8.68
N ASN A 170 -8.37 8.57 9.09
CA ASN A 170 -9.59 8.70 8.29
C ASN A 170 -9.45 9.59 7.04
N TRP A 171 -8.43 10.46 7.00
CA TRP A 171 -8.24 11.41 5.89
C TRP A 171 -7.11 11.02 4.93
N LEU A 172 -6.10 10.27 5.43
CA LEU A 172 -5.03 9.69 4.62
C LEU A 172 -5.43 8.39 3.93
N HIS A 173 -6.33 7.62 4.54
CA HIS A 173 -6.90 6.41 3.95
C HIS A 173 -8.32 6.74 3.49
N PRO A 174 -8.51 7.30 2.28
CA PRO A 174 -9.85 7.39 1.73
C PRO A 174 -10.42 5.97 1.71
N THR A 175 -11.54 5.78 2.41
CA THR A 175 -12.34 4.58 2.30
C THR A 175 -12.53 4.31 0.81
N PRO A 176 -12.19 3.11 0.30
CA PRO A 176 -12.39 2.81 -1.11
C PRO A 176 -13.84 3.18 -1.44
N PRO A 177 -14.09 3.94 -2.53
CA PRO A 177 -15.42 4.42 -2.83
C PRO A 177 -16.38 3.22 -2.82
N PRO A 178 -17.60 3.35 -2.26
CA PRO A 178 -18.59 2.28 -2.33
C PRO A 178 -18.72 1.92 -3.81
N ARG A 179 -18.31 0.69 -4.12
CA ARG A 179 -18.40 0.11 -5.46
C ARG A 179 -19.82 0.35 -5.90
N LYS A 180 -20.02 1.26 -6.87
CA LYS A 180 -21.33 1.50 -7.47
C LYS A 180 -21.88 0.12 -7.80
N ALA A 181 -22.91 -0.28 -7.07
CA ALA A 181 -23.78 -1.34 -7.53
C ALA A 181 -24.16 -0.92 -8.94
N ALA A 182 -23.65 -1.65 -9.93
CA ALA A 182 -24.07 -1.48 -11.31
C ALA A 182 -25.51 -2.02 -11.36
N GLU A 183 -26.42 -1.19 -10.87
CA GLU A 183 -27.85 -1.31 -11.00
C GLU A 183 -28.25 -0.39 -12.16
N ALA A 184 -28.54 -1.02 -13.29
CA ALA A 184 -29.40 -0.59 -14.39
C ALA A 184 -29.19 -1.65 -15.48
N ALA A 185 -29.86 -2.81 -15.43
CA ALA A 185 -31.25 -2.96 -15.83
C ALA A 185 -31.56 -2.16 -17.10
N VAL A 186 -31.26 -2.74 -18.27
CA VAL A 186 -32.12 -2.85 -19.47
C VAL A 186 -31.66 -4.05 -20.27
#